data_AF-A0A7W4AWJ4-F1
#
_entry.id   AF-A0A7W4AWJ4-F1
#
_cell.length_a   1.000
_cell.length_b   1.000
_cell.length_c   1.000
_cell.angle_alpha   90.00
_cell.angle_beta   90.00
_cell.angle_gamma   90.00
#
_symmetry.space_group_name_H-M   'P 1'
#
loop_
_entity.id
_entity.type
_entity.pdbx_description
1 polymer ?
#
loop_
_entity_poly.entity_id
_entity_poly.type
_entity_poly.pdbx_seq_one_letter_code
_entity_poly.pdbx_strand_id
1 'polypeptide(L)'
;MTSLEQQVFTQVKAIISNEEQVIGRRGILIPLKKALINEADIRIVIDIVSADPALAAHLLLRINSAHSAGMISTKSRSVKDCLIRLGQVNIYRYAFSFYLKERLDELSEPYKKLVQGYWALNETIADDCLEQLREQIETGDNIKIDADEMQTLALFSVFGQVIVLTAFAYLNAELSRPVSLKVLKSLIDNQQQQLSLDAFDAFDALGLDDDLREEFLIAHNLRQTQNPDSPGLVLRRVLSKRGLLINPL
;
A
#
# COMPACT_ATOMS: atom_id res chain seq x y z
N MET A 1 11.58 -6.94 24.38
CA MET A 1 10.21 -7.48 24.30
C MET A 1 9.96 -8.40 25.49
N THR A 2 8.79 -8.27 26.11
CA THR A 2 8.28 -9.18 27.14
C THR A 2 7.86 -10.53 26.53
N SER A 3 7.64 -11.55 27.36
CA SER A 3 7.11 -12.85 26.90
C SER A 3 5.75 -12.71 26.18
N LEU A 4 4.87 -11.85 26.70
CA LEU A 4 3.57 -11.57 26.06
C LEU A 4 3.76 -10.86 24.71
N GLU A 5 4.61 -9.85 24.65
CA GLU A 5 4.93 -9.15 23.38
C GLU A 5 5.48 -10.12 22.33
N GLN A 6 6.39 -11.03 22.72
CA GLN A 6 6.94 -12.03 21.81
C GLN A 6 5.89 -13.02 21.29
N GLN A 7 4.99 -13.46 22.16
CA GLN A 7 3.89 -14.34 21.76
C GLN A 7 2.96 -13.65 20.77
N VAL A 8 2.52 -12.43 21.09
CA VAL A 8 1.63 -11.63 20.22
C VAL A 8 2.31 -11.35 18.89
N PHE A 9 3.58 -10.93 18.91
CA PHE A 9 4.36 -10.68 17.70
C PHE A 9 4.41 -11.90 16.78
N THR A 10 4.65 -13.09 17.34
CA THR A 10 4.73 -14.34 16.58
C THR A 10 3.39 -14.69 15.95
N GLN A 11 2.27 -14.51 16.67
CA GLN A 11 0.93 -14.76 16.17
C GLN A 11 0.51 -13.75 15.10
N VAL A 12 0.80 -12.47 15.32
CA VAL A 12 0.58 -11.41 14.32
C VAL A 12 1.34 -11.72 13.04
N LYS A 13 2.63 -12.07 13.12
CA LYS A 13 3.42 -12.47 11.95
C LYS A 13 2.78 -13.64 11.20
N ALA A 14 2.33 -14.67 11.91
CA ALA A 14 1.68 -15.82 11.28
C ALA A 14 0.40 -15.44 10.50
N ILE A 15 -0.38 -14.49 11.02
CA ILE A 15 -1.56 -13.95 10.33
C ILE A 15 -1.13 -13.13 9.10
N ILE A 16 -0.14 -12.25 9.26
CA ILE A 16 0.37 -11.40 8.18
C ILE A 16 0.85 -12.25 7.00
N SER A 17 1.60 -13.32 7.26
CA SER A 17 2.09 -14.23 6.21
C SER A 17 1.00 -14.98 5.45
N ASN A 18 -0.27 -14.87 5.85
CA ASN A 18 -1.40 -15.44 5.14
C ASN A 18 -2.25 -14.33 4.49
N GLU A 19 -2.02 -14.08 3.20
CA GLU A 19 -2.73 -13.07 2.41
C GLU A 19 -4.27 -13.18 2.59
N GLU A 20 -4.84 -14.39 2.53
CA GLU A 20 -6.30 -14.59 2.68
C GLU A 20 -6.83 -14.16 4.05
N GLN A 21 -6.04 -14.26 5.13
CA GLN A 21 -6.45 -13.81 6.45
C GLN A 21 -6.43 -12.28 6.55
N VAL A 22 -5.52 -11.63 5.83
CA VAL A 22 -5.33 -10.18 5.85
C VAL A 22 -6.35 -9.46 4.97
N ILE A 23 -6.52 -9.88 3.72
CA ILE A 23 -7.41 -9.24 2.74
C ILE A 23 -8.77 -9.92 2.56
N GLY A 24 -8.94 -11.11 3.15
CA GLY A 24 -10.09 -11.96 2.91
C GLY A 24 -9.99 -12.71 1.57
N ARG A 25 -10.80 -13.75 1.40
CA ARG A 25 -10.93 -14.45 0.12
C ARG A 25 -11.67 -13.59 -0.90
N ARG A 26 -10.92 -12.97 -1.82
CA ARG A 26 -11.48 -12.20 -2.93
C ARG A 26 -11.33 -12.98 -4.22
N GLY A 27 -12.47 -13.46 -4.75
CA GLY A 27 -12.50 -14.31 -5.93
C GLY A 27 -11.86 -13.72 -7.19
N ILE A 28 -11.63 -12.40 -7.22
CA ILE A 28 -11.08 -11.66 -8.35
C ILE A 28 -9.57 -11.45 -8.25
N LEU A 29 -9.00 -11.32 -7.05
CA LEU A 29 -7.57 -11.02 -6.89
C LEU A 29 -6.69 -12.13 -7.45
N ILE A 30 -7.00 -13.41 -7.17
CA ILE A 30 -6.20 -14.53 -7.67
C ILE A 30 -6.24 -14.62 -9.22
N PRO A 31 -7.41 -14.62 -9.88
CA PRO A 31 -7.48 -14.56 -11.34
C PRO A 31 -6.78 -13.34 -11.93
N LEU A 32 -6.98 -12.15 -11.34
CA LEU A 32 -6.35 -10.91 -11.79
C LEU A 32 -4.83 -11.04 -11.75
N LYS A 33 -4.30 -11.46 -10.60
CA LYS A 33 -2.87 -11.67 -10.38
C LYS A 33 -2.27 -12.63 -11.43
N LYS A 34 -2.93 -13.77 -11.66
CA LYS A 34 -2.51 -14.74 -12.69
C LYS A 34 -2.55 -14.16 -14.10
N ALA A 35 -3.56 -13.37 -14.43
CA ALA A 35 -3.65 -12.73 -15.74
C ALA A 35 -2.52 -11.72 -15.95
N LEU A 36 -2.18 -10.94 -14.91
CA LEU A 36 -1.10 -9.96 -14.95
C LEU A 36 0.29 -10.62 -15.09
N ILE A 37 0.61 -11.63 -14.27
CA ILE A 37 1.88 -12.37 -14.34
C ILE A 37 2.10 -13.03 -15.71
N ASN A 38 1.04 -13.58 -16.30
CA ASN A 38 1.13 -14.24 -17.61
C ASN A 38 1.04 -13.25 -18.79
N GLU A 39 1.09 -11.95 -18.52
CA GLU A 39 0.96 -10.89 -19.53
C GLU A 39 -0.26 -11.10 -20.45
N ALA A 40 -1.39 -11.50 -19.85
CA ALA A 40 -2.61 -11.79 -20.59
C ALA A 40 -3.07 -10.58 -21.42
N ASP A 41 -3.76 -10.85 -22.53
CA ASP A 41 -4.37 -9.80 -23.36
C ASP A 41 -5.24 -8.89 -22.48
N ILE A 42 -5.13 -7.57 -22.70
CA ILE A 42 -5.83 -6.56 -21.91
C ILE A 42 -7.35 -6.81 -21.83
N ARG A 43 -7.96 -7.48 -22.82
CA ARG A 43 -9.38 -7.88 -22.80
C ARG A 43 -9.69 -8.82 -21.62
N ILE A 44 -8.80 -9.78 -21.34
CA ILE A 44 -8.95 -10.70 -20.21
C ILE A 44 -8.87 -9.92 -18.89
N VAL A 45 -7.93 -8.98 -18.77
CA VAL A 45 -7.80 -8.14 -17.57
C VAL A 45 -9.04 -7.26 -17.38
N ILE A 46 -9.57 -6.68 -18.47
CA ILE A 46 -10.82 -5.91 -18.45
C ILE A 46 -11.98 -6.78 -17.97
N ASP A 47 -12.12 -8.01 -18.49
CA ASP A 47 -13.21 -8.91 -18.11
C ASP A 47 -13.14 -9.28 -16.61
N ILE A 48 -11.94 -9.57 -16.09
CA ILE A 48 -11.72 -9.86 -14.68
C ILE A 48 -12.06 -8.67 -13.80
N VAL A 49 -11.54 -7.47 -14.13
CA VAL A 49 -11.81 -6.24 -13.36
C VAL A 49 -13.28 -5.86 -13.43
N SER A 50 -13.91 -6.00 -14.60
CA SER A 50 -15.32 -5.65 -14.81
C SER A 50 -16.30 -6.60 -14.12
N ALA A 51 -15.84 -7.77 -13.68
CA ALA A 51 -16.62 -8.67 -12.84
C ALA A 51 -16.90 -8.09 -11.44
N ASP A 52 -16.12 -7.09 -11.00
CA ASP A 52 -16.42 -6.26 -9.82
C ASP A 52 -16.50 -4.77 -10.22
N PRO A 53 -17.72 -4.24 -10.39
CA PRO A 53 -17.93 -2.85 -10.74
C PRO A 53 -17.37 -1.85 -9.71
N ALA A 54 -17.29 -2.21 -8.43
CA ALA A 54 -16.76 -1.34 -7.39
C ALA A 54 -15.23 -1.20 -7.54
N LEU A 55 -14.53 -2.31 -7.80
CA LEU A 55 -13.11 -2.29 -8.16
C LEU A 55 -12.88 -1.48 -9.44
N ALA A 56 -13.65 -1.72 -10.49
CA ALA A 56 -13.51 -1.00 -11.76
C ALA A 56 -13.68 0.53 -11.58
N ALA A 57 -14.69 0.94 -10.80
CA ALA A 57 -14.90 2.34 -10.45
C ALA A 57 -13.75 2.90 -9.60
N HIS A 58 -13.23 2.11 -8.66
CA HIS A 58 -12.08 2.50 -7.84
C HIS A 58 -10.83 2.76 -8.68
N LEU A 59 -10.48 1.85 -9.60
CA LEU A 59 -9.32 2.02 -10.48
C LEU A 59 -9.46 3.28 -11.35
N LEU A 60 -10.65 3.52 -11.90
CA LEU A 60 -10.92 4.72 -12.70
C LEU A 60 -10.86 6.01 -11.87
N LEU A 61 -11.25 5.97 -10.59
CA LEU A 61 -11.06 7.08 -9.68
C LEU A 61 -9.57 7.34 -9.43
N ARG A 62 -8.82 6.28 -9.07
CA ARG A 62 -7.40 6.35 -8.71
C ARG A 62 -6.53 6.88 -9.85
N ILE A 63 -6.68 6.34 -11.06
CA ILE A 63 -5.89 6.78 -12.22
C ILE A 63 -6.09 8.27 -12.55
N ASN A 64 -7.21 8.85 -12.13
CA ASN A 64 -7.54 10.25 -12.38
C ASN A 64 -7.08 11.18 -11.24
N SER A 65 -6.49 10.66 -10.16
CA SER A 65 -5.93 11.49 -9.09
C SER A 65 -4.72 12.29 -9.59
N ALA A 66 -3.79 11.68 -10.33
CA ALA A 66 -2.69 12.41 -10.97
C ALA A 66 -3.16 13.47 -11.98
N HIS A 67 -4.25 13.20 -12.71
CA HIS A 67 -4.88 14.22 -13.56
C HIS A 67 -5.45 15.39 -12.75
N SER A 68 -6.14 15.08 -11.65
CA SER A 68 -6.73 16.09 -10.76
C SER A 68 -5.67 16.96 -10.07
N ALA A 69 -4.49 16.40 -9.80
CA ALA A 69 -3.33 17.12 -9.28
C ALA A 69 -2.61 17.98 -10.34
N GLY A 70 -3.03 17.92 -11.61
CA GLY A 70 -2.41 18.65 -12.72
C GLY A 70 -1.12 18.01 -13.24
N MET A 71 -0.76 16.82 -12.78
CA MET A 71 0.45 16.10 -13.21
C MET A 71 0.31 15.52 -14.62
N ILE A 72 -0.93 15.17 -15.01
CA ILE A 72 -1.23 14.56 -16.30
C ILE A 72 -2.37 15.32 -16.99
N SER A 73 -2.19 15.62 -18.27
CA SER A 73 -3.12 16.45 -19.05
C SER A 73 -4.41 15.72 -19.43
N THR A 74 -4.37 14.39 -19.55
CA THR A 74 -5.50 13.58 -20.05
C THR A 74 -6.18 12.80 -18.92
N LYS A 75 -7.51 12.91 -18.89
CA LYS A 75 -8.38 12.13 -18.01
C LYS A 75 -8.71 10.78 -18.64
N SER A 76 -8.55 9.69 -17.89
CA SER A 76 -9.02 8.36 -18.28
C SER A 76 -10.55 8.29 -18.14
N ARG A 77 -11.25 7.86 -19.19
CA ARG A 77 -12.73 7.85 -19.24
C ARG A 77 -13.33 6.45 -19.32
N SER A 78 -12.53 5.43 -19.59
CA SER A 78 -12.97 4.04 -19.67
C SER A 78 -12.07 3.14 -18.83
N VAL A 79 -12.59 1.97 -18.44
CA VAL A 79 -11.81 0.93 -17.76
C VAL A 79 -10.62 0.51 -18.62
N LYS A 80 -10.81 0.37 -19.94
CA LYS A 80 -9.72 0.06 -20.87
C LYS A 80 -8.58 1.06 -20.79
N ASP A 81 -8.87 2.36 -20.92
CA ASP A 81 -7.83 3.41 -20.89
C ASP A 81 -7.14 3.46 -19.53
N CYS A 82 -7.92 3.30 -18.46
CA CYS A 82 -7.42 3.21 -17.09
C CYS A 82 -6.41 2.07 -16.93
N LEU A 83 -6.76 0.85 -17.33
CA LEU A 83 -5.88 -0.31 -17.18
C LEU A 83 -4.64 -0.22 -18.07
N ILE A 84 -4.76 0.29 -19.30
CA ILE A 84 -3.60 0.51 -20.18
C ILE A 84 -2.62 1.50 -19.55
N ARG A 85 -3.10 2.61 -19.00
CA ARG A 85 -2.25 3.63 -18.39
C ARG A 85 -1.62 3.16 -17.08
N LEU A 86 -2.39 2.46 -16.24
CA LEU A 86 -1.86 1.91 -14.98
C LEU A 86 -0.72 0.94 -15.23
N GLY A 87 -0.82 0.12 -16.27
CA GLY A 87 0.10 -1.01 -16.45
C GLY A 87 -0.12 -2.10 -15.41
N GLN A 88 0.53 -3.24 -15.59
CA GLN A 88 0.22 -4.46 -14.84
C GLN A 88 0.40 -4.29 -13.32
N VAL A 89 1.52 -3.71 -12.89
CA VAL A 89 1.90 -3.56 -11.48
C VAL A 89 0.91 -2.67 -10.74
N ASN A 90 0.58 -1.50 -11.27
CA ASN A 90 -0.32 -0.55 -10.59
C ASN A 90 -1.77 -1.03 -10.55
N ILE A 91 -2.22 -1.82 -11.54
CA ILE A 91 -3.53 -2.48 -11.48
C ILE A 91 -3.60 -3.37 -10.23
N TYR A 92 -2.59 -4.19 -10.00
CA TYR A 92 -2.55 -5.08 -8.84
C TYR A 92 -2.46 -4.32 -7.52
N ARG A 93 -1.55 -3.33 -7.42
CA ARG A 93 -1.39 -2.47 -6.23
C ARG A 93 -2.71 -1.80 -5.83
N TYR A 94 -3.42 -1.19 -6.79
CA TYR A 94 -4.69 -0.55 -6.48
C TYR A 94 -5.80 -1.56 -6.17
N ALA A 95 -5.87 -2.68 -6.87
CA ALA A 95 -6.86 -3.72 -6.57
C ALA A 95 -6.65 -4.28 -5.15
N PHE A 96 -5.41 -4.57 -4.79
CA PHE A 96 -5.06 -5.03 -3.45
C PHE A 96 -5.42 -3.99 -2.38
N SER A 97 -5.00 -2.74 -2.58
CA SER A 97 -5.30 -1.66 -1.62
C SER A 97 -6.81 -1.41 -1.47
N PHE A 98 -7.59 -1.57 -2.55
CA PHE A 98 -9.05 -1.51 -2.52
C PHE A 98 -9.65 -2.59 -1.60
N TYR A 99 -9.32 -3.86 -1.84
CA TYR A 99 -9.88 -4.96 -1.05
C TYR A 99 -9.36 -4.99 0.39
N LEU A 100 -8.10 -4.57 0.58
CA LEU A 100 -7.57 -4.34 1.91
C LEU A 100 -8.48 -3.32 2.62
N LYS A 101 -8.69 -2.14 2.05
CA LYS A 101 -9.55 -1.10 2.65
C LYS A 101 -10.94 -1.61 3.02
N GLU A 102 -11.61 -2.36 2.14
CA GLU A 102 -12.90 -2.97 2.47
C GLU A 102 -12.82 -3.85 3.72
N ARG A 103 -11.77 -4.67 3.82
CA ARG A 103 -11.53 -5.55 4.96
C ARG A 103 -11.24 -4.77 6.25
N LEU A 104 -10.60 -3.61 6.15
CA LEU A 104 -10.34 -2.70 7.27
C LEU A 104 -11.63 -2.06 7.80
N ASP A 105 -12.55 -1.70 6.91
CA ASP A 105 -13.82 -1.07 7.26
C ASP A 105 -14.79 -2.03 7.99
N GLU A 106 -14.55 -3.33 7.91
CA GLU A 106 -15.29 -4.39 8.62
C GLU A 106 -14.81 -4.61 10.07
N LEU A 107 -13.68 -4.03 10.48
CA LEU A 107 -13.14 -4.20 11.83
C LEU A 107 -14.09 -3.63 12.89
N SER A 108 -14.04 -4.20 14.09
CA SER A 108 -14.75 -3.65 15.25
C SER A 108 -13.99 -2.47 15.88
N GLU A 109 -14.70 -1.63 16.63
CA GLU A 109 -14.06 -0.59 17.44
C GLU A 109 -13.19 -1.22 18.55
N PRO A 110 -12.01 -0.64 18.87
CA PRO A 110 -11.48 0.64 18.38
C PRO A 110 -10.60 0.53 17.12
N TYR A 111 -10.42 -0.67 16.57
CA TYR A 111 -9.48 -0.92 15.47
C TYR A 111 -9.90 -0.22 14.19
N LYS A 112 -11.20 -0.22 13.88
CA LYS A 112 -11.75 0.49 12.73
C LYS A 112 -11.30 1.95 12.69
N LYS A 113 -11.51 2.69 13.78
CA LYS A 113 -11.09 4.09 13.88
C LYS A 113 -9.59 4.28 13.72
N LEU A 114 -8.78 3.42 14.34
CA LEU A 114 -7.32 3.50 14.24
C LEU A 114 -6.85 3.31 12.80
N VAL A 115 -7.34 2.24 12.15
CA VAL A 115 -6.94 1.90 10.79
C VAL A 115 -7.43 2.95 9.78
N GLN A 116 -8.64 3.50 9.95
CA GLN A 116 -9.11 4.62 9.15
C GLN A 116 -8.21 5.86 9.27
N GLY A 117 -7.64 6.12 10.46
CA GLY A 117 -6.64 7.17 10.66
C GLY A 117 -5.36 6.92 9.86
N TYR A 118 -4.82 5.70 9.89
CA TYR A 118 -3.64 5.34 9.08
C TYR A 118 -3.94 5.36 7.58
N TRP A 119 -5.14 4.95 7.17
CA TRP A 119 -5.54 5.02 5.77
C TRP A 119 -5.62 6.46 5.29
N ALA A 120 -6.24 7.35 6.07
CA ALA A 120 -6.26 8.78 5.75
C ALA A 120 -4.85 9.37 5.66
N LEU A 121 -3.93 8.93 6.52
CA LEU A 121 -2.52 9.33 6.47
C LEU A 121 -1.84 8.89 5.16
N ASN A 122 -2.07 7.65 4.70
CA ASN A 122 -1.58 7.19 3.39
C ASN A 122 -2.07 8.09 2.25
N GLU A 123 -3.36 8.43 2.24
CA GLU A 123 -3.94 9.31 1.21
C GLU A 123 -3.28 10.70 1.23
N THR A 124 -3.11 11.29 2.42
CA THR A 124 -2.45 12.61 2.53
C THR A 124 -0.99 12.55 2.09
N ILE A 125 -0.27 11.47 2.40
CA ILE A 125 1.11 11.28 1.93
C ILE A 125 1.16 11.17 0.40
N ALA A 126 0.19 10.50 -0.23
CA ALA A 126 0.12 10.41 -1.69
C ALA A 126 -0.13 11.77 -2.35
N ASP A 127 -1.01 12.60 -1.78
CA ASP A 127 -1.25 13.96 -2.25
C ASP A 127 0.01 14.83 -2.10
N ASP A 128 0.68 14.79 -0.94
CA ASP A 128 1.93 15.51 -0.69
C ASP A 128 3.04 15.10 -1.67
N CYS A 129 3.13 13.81 -2.02
CA CYS A 129 4.14 13.34 -2.98
C CYS A 129 3.89 13.90 -4.37
N LEU A 130 2.63 14.01 -4.81
CA LEU A 130 2.31 14.64 -6.08
C LEU A 130 2.57 16.14 -6.08
N GLU A 131 2.24 16.83 -5.00
CA GLU A 131 2.56 18.25 -4.85
C GLU A 131 4.08 18.46 -4.93
N GLN A 132 4.85 17.63 -4.23
CA GLN A 132 6.30 17.71 -4.25
C GLN A 132 6.92 17.39 -5.63
N LEU A 133 6.34 16.45 -6.39
CA LEU A 133 6.75 16.21 -7.77
C LEU A 133 6.44 17.40 -8.67
N ARG A 134 5.25 18.01 -8.53
CA ARG A 134 4.86 19.18 -9.31
C ARG A 134 5.80 20.34 -9.07
N GLU A 135 6.10 20.65 -7.80
CA GLU A 135 7.04 21.71 -7.42
C GLU A 135 8.41 21.51 -8.08
N GLN A 136 8.94 20.28 -8.07
CA GLN A 136 10.23 19.97 -8.69
C GLN A 136 10.23 20.23 -10.19
N ILE A 137 9.19 19.76 -10.89
CA ILE A 137 9.00 19.99 -12.32
C ILE A 137 8.91 21.49 -12.63
N GLU A 138 8.16 22.25 -11.83
CA GLU A 138 8.00 23.70 -11.99
C GLU A 138 9.32 24.46 -11.75
N THR A 139 10.16 24.00 -10.84
CA THR A 139 11.49 24.58 -10.57
C THR A 139 12.55 24.21 -11.63
N GLY A 140 12.21 23.35 -12.59
CA GLY A 140 13.09 22.96 -13.69
C GLY A 140 13.94 21.72 -13.41
N ASP A 141 13.65 20.97 -12.35
CA ASP A 141 14.28 19.66 -12.14
C ASP A 141 13.78 18.69 -13.21
N ASN A 142 14.72 18.05 -13.93
CA ASN A 142 14.40 17.07 -14.97
C ASN A 142 14.22 15.67 -14.36
N ILE A 143 13.27 15.53 -13.44
CA ILE A 143 12.96 14.27 -12.76
C ILE A 143 11.97 13.46 -13.60
N LYS A 144 12.28 12.18 -13.80
CA LYS A 144 11.49 11.26 -14.64
C LYS A 144 10.73 10.24 -13.79
N ILE A 145 9.95 10.73 -12.84
CA ILE A 145 9.10 9.89 -11.99
C ILE A 145 7.68 9.90 -12.56
N ASP A 146 7.10 8.71 -12.77
CA ASP A 146 5.70 8.58 -13.16
C ASP A 146 4.78 8.91 -11.97
N ALA A 147 3.77 9.75 -12.23
CA ALA A 147 2.86 10.21 -11.18
C ALA A 147 1.95 9.09 -10.66
N ASP A 148 1.52 8.16 -11.50
CA ASP A 148 0.66 7.05 -11.10
C ASP A 148 1.47 6.03 -10.26
N GLU A 149 2.73 5.81 -10.61
CA GLU A 149 3.67 5.03 -9.80
C GLU A 149 3.92 5.68 -8.43
N MET A 150 4.16 6.99 -8.39
CA MET A 150 4.35 7.72 -7.13
C MET A 150 3.13 7.60 -6.21
N GLN A 151 1.92 7.75 -6.76
CA GLN A 151 0.70 7.61 -5.98
C GLN A 151 0.50 6.21 -5.44
N THR A 152 0.72 5.17 -6.26
CA THR A 152 0.59 3.80 -5.79
C THR A 152 1.60 3.50 -4.70
N LEU A 153 2.88 3.88 -4.85
CA LEU A 153 3.91 3.70 -3.82
C LEU A 153 3.51 4.37 -2.50
N ALA A 154 3.02 5.61 -2.56
CA ALA A 154 2.66 6.36 -1.37
C ALA A 154 1.50 5.73 -0.56
N LEU A 155 0.58 5.02 -1.22
CA LEU A 155 -0.48 4.25 -0.53
C LEU A 155 0.06 3.11 0.34
N PHE A 156 1.32 2.70 0.14
CA PHE A 156 1.97 1.67 0.95
C PHE A 156 2.94 2.28 2.00
N SER A 157 2.94 3.60 2.17
CA SER A 157 3.89 4.29 3.06
C SER A 157 3.74 3.95 4.54
N VAL A 158 2.51 3.72 5.04
CA VAL A 158 2.25 3.17 6.38
C VAL A 158 1.62 1.77 6.34
N PHE A 159 1.94 1.01 5.29
CA PHE A 159 1.36 -0.31 5.03
C PHE A 159 1.58 -1.30 6.19
N GLY A 160 2.81 -1.37 6.70
CA GLY A 160 3.15 -2.28 7.80
C GLY A 160 2.26 -2.06 9.02
N GLN A 161 2.00 -0.82 9.41
CA GLN A 161 1.13 -0.50 10.55
C GLN A 161 -0.32 -0.91 10.28
N VAL A 162 -0.85 -0.62 9.09
CA VAL A 162 -2.21 -1.01 8.71
C VAL A 162 -2.39 -2.53 8.81
N ILE A 163 -1.46 -3.28 8.24
CA ILE A 163 -1.50 -4.75 8.19
C ILE A 163 -1.35 -5.35 9.59
N VAL A 164 -0.43 -4.82 10.40
CA VAL A 164 -0.23 -5.25 11.80
C VAL A 164 -1.46 -4.99 12.66
N LEU A 165 -2.05 -3.80 12.57
CA LEU A 165 -3.27 -3.45 13.31
C LEU A 165 -4.41 -4.39 12.95
N THR A 166 -4.52 -4.75 11.67
CA THR A 166 -5.54 -5.65 11.14
C THR A 166 -5.35 -7.06 11.65
N ALA A 167 -4.13 -7.60 11.53
CA ALA A 167 -3.78 -8.91 12.06
C ALA A 167 -4.01 -8.99 13.58
N PHE A 168 -3.64 -7.94 14.31
CA PHE A 168 -3.86 -7.86 15.75
C PHE A 168 -5.34 -7.78 16.11
N ALA A 169 -6.16 -7.07 15.32
CA ALA A 169 -7.61 -7.00 15.52
C ALA A 169 -8.25 -8.39 15.37
N TYR A 170 -7.84 -9.17 14.35
CA TYR A 170 -8.31 -10.55 14.18
C TYR A 170 -7.88 -11.45 15.31
N LEU A 171 -6.61 -11.38 15.70
CA LEU A 171 -6.11 -12.15 16.84
C LEU A 171 -6.95 -11.86 18.09
N ASN A 172 -7.20 -10.58 18.38
CA ASN A 172 -7.98 -10.21 19.56
C ASN A 172 -9.46 -10.58 19.49
N ALA A 173 -10.04 -10.73 18.30
CA ALA A 173 -11.41 -11.22 18.14
C ALA A 173 -11.54 -12.71 18.49
N GLU A 174 -10.46 -13.49 18.31
CA GLU A 174 -10.45 -14.93 18.61
C GLU A 174 -10.05 -15.25 20.06
N LEU A 175 -9.39 -14.30 20.74
CA LEU A 175 -8.95 -14.48 22.12
C LEU A 175 -10.09 -14.30 23.13
N SER A 176 -10.18 -15.23 24.08
CA SER A 176 -11.11 -15.14 25.21
C SER A 176 -10.84 -13.93 26.12
N ARG A 177 -9.59 -13.44 26.14
CA ARG A 177 -9.17 -12.22 26.82
C ARG A 177 -8.36 -11.36 25.86
N PRO A 178 -8.93 -10.24 25.37
CA PRO A 178 -8.23 -9.36 24.45
C PRO A 178 -6.93 -8.81 25.03
N VAL A 179 -5.90 -8.76 24.20
CA VAL A 179 -4.61 -8.12 24.51
C VAL A 179 -4.75 -6.61 24.42
N SER A 180 -4.13 -5.89 25.35
CA SER A 180 -4.15 -4.42 25.38
C SER A 180 -3.49 -3.81 24.14
N LEU A 181 -4.10 -2.73 23.62
CA LEU A 181 -3.50 -1.88 22.58
C LEU A 181 -2.12 -1.31 22.95
N LYS A 182 -1.77 -1.24 24.24
CA LYS A 182 -0.42 -0.83 24.66
C LYS A 182 0.66 -1.81 24.18
N VAL A 183 0.35 -3.11 24.16
CA VAL A 183 1.24 -4.15 23.64
C VAL A 183 1.42 -3.95 22.13
N LEU A 184 0.32 -3.75 21.40
CA LEU A 184 0.35 -3.47 19.96
C LEU A 184 1.18 -2.22 19.63
N LYS A 185 0.96 -1.12 20.36
CA LYS A 185 1.75 0.10 20.20
C LYS A 185 3.24 -0.17 20.42
N SER A 186 3.59 -0.87 21.50
CA SER A 186 4.98 -1.26 21.79
C SER A 186 5.58 -2.11 20.66
N LEU A 187 4.81 -3.04 20.08
CA LEU A 187 5.26 -3.86 18.95
C LEU A 187 5.48 -3.02 17.70
N ILE A 188 4.56 -2.13 17.35
CA ILE A 188 4.72 -1.24 16.21
C ILE A 188 5.95 -0.36 16.41
N ASP A 189 6.08 0.32 17.55
CA ASP A 189 7.19 1.24 17.83
C ASP A 189 8.57 0.53 17.77
N ASN A 190 8.66 -0.72 18.23
CA ASN A 190 9.92 -1.44 18.35
C ASN A 190 10.25 -2.37 17.16
N GLN A 191 9.24 -2.76 16.37
CA GLN A 191 9.39 -3.77 15.30
C GLN A 191 8.83 -3.28 13.95
N GLN A 192 8.59 -1.97 13.79
CA GLN A 192 8.00 -1.38 12.58
C GLN A 192 8.67 -1.84 11.29
N GLN A 193 10.01 -1.85 11.25
CA GLN A 193 10.77 -2.28 10.08
C GLN A 193 10.45 -3.74 9.73
N GLN A 194 10.63 -4.65 10.68
CA GLN A 194 10.43 -6.07 10.45
C GLN A 194 9.00 -6.37 10.04
N LEU A 195 8.02 -5.75 10.71
CA LEU A 195 6.61 -5.95 10.41
C LEU A 195 6.22 -5.40 9.03
N SER A 196 6.83 -4.30 8.60
CA SER A 196 6.63 -3.77 7.25
C SER A 196 7.20 -4.73 6.21
N LEU A 197 8.40 -5.28 6.45
CA LEU A 197 8.99 -6.28 5.57
C LEU A 197 8.17 -7.56 5.49
N ASP A 198 7.69 -8.06 6.62
CA ASP A 198 6.82 -9.25 6.66
C ASP A 198 5.50 -9.00 5.89
N ALA A 199 4.96 -7.78 5.96
CA ALA A 199 3.77 -7.39 5.22
C ALA A 199 4.04 -7.33 3.70
N PHE A 200 5.20 -6.82 3.28
CA PHE A 200 5.62 -6.88 1.89
C PHE A 200 5.84 -8.31 1.42
N ASP A 201 6.50 -9.17 2.20
CA ASP A 201 6.72 -10.58 1.84
C ASP A 201 5.38 -11.33 1.68
N ALA A 202 4.34 -10.97 2.47
CA ALA A 202 3.01 -11.53 2.32
C ALA A 202 2.29 -11.03 1.05
N PHE A 203 2.44 -9.75 0.72
CA PHE A 203 1.92 -9.16 -0.52
C PHE A 203 2.62 -9.75 -1.77
N ASP A 204 3.93 -9.94 -1.64
CA ASP A 204 4.87 -10.35 -2.68
C ASP A 204 5.01 -11.87 -2.83
N ALA A 205 4.16 -12.66 -2.15
CA ALA A 205 4.14 -14.12 -2.23
C ALA A 205 3.99 -14.70 -3.66
N LEU A 206 3.85 -13.85 -4.69
CA LEU A 206 3.75 -14.22 -6.10
C LEU A 206 4.54 -13.27 -7.04
N GLY A 207 5.48 -12.45 -6.54
CA GLY A 207 6.55 -11.82 -7.33
C GLY A 207 6.12 -10.78 -8.36
N LEU A 208 5.09 -9.99 -8.08
CA LEU A 208 4.61 -8.94 -8.99
C LEU A 208 5.24 -7.58 -8.75
N ASP A 209 5.98 -7.41 -7.65
CA ASP A 209 6.23 -6.07 -7.15
C ASP A 209 7.47 -5.88 -6.25
N ASP A 210 8.58 -6.49 -6.66
CA ASP A 210 9.89 -6.30 -6.01
C ASP A 210 10.26 -4.80 -5.92
N ASP A 211 9.92 -4.03 -6.96
CA ASP A 211 10.20 -2.60 -7.04
C ASP A 211 9.51 -1.80 -5.92
N LEU A 212 8.28 -2.16 -5.53
CA LEU A 212 7.57 -1.47 -4.43
C LEU A 212 8.32 -1.60 -3.11
N ARG A 213 8.84 -2.81 -2.81
CA ARG A 213 9.62 -3.07 -1.60
C ARG A 213 10.91 -2.26 -1.63
N GLU A 214 11.59 -2.24 -2.77
CA GLU A 214 12.84 -1.49 -2.95
C GLU A 214 12.65 0.00 -2.74
N GLU A 215 11.64 0.58 -3.39
CA GLU A 215 11.32 2.01 -3.25
C GLU A 215 10.85 2.36 -1.83
N PHE A 216 10.15 1.45 -1.15
CA PHE A 216 9.82 1.62 0.27
C PHE A 216 11.07 1.64 1.16
N LEU A 217 12.03 0.73 0.93
CA LEU A 217 13.29 0.70 1.66
C LEU A 217 14.11 1.99 1.43
N ILE A 218 14.11 2.51 0.21
CA ILE A 218 14.72 3.79 -0.12
C ILE A 218 13.98 4.91 0.63
N ALA A 219 12.64 4.93 0.59
CA ALA A 219 11.83 5.95 1.26
C ALA A 219 12.12 6.07 2.76
N HIS A 220 12.36 4.94 3.42
CA HIS A 220 12.64 4.90 4.86
C HIS A 220 14.12 4.96 5.23
N ASN A 221 15.02 5.29 4.29
CA ASN A 221 16.46 5.37 4.51
C ASN A 221 17.08 4.05 5.02
N LEU A 222 16.52 2.92 4.58
CA LEU A 222 17.02 1.58 4.86
C LEU A 222 17.87 1.04 3.69
N ARG A 223 17.72 1.64 2.51
CA ARG A 223 18.54 1.38 1.33
C ARG A 223 18.96 2.70 0.69
N GLN A 224 20.19 2.73 0.17
CA GLN A 224 20.70 3.84 -0.62
C GLN A 224 20.46 3.57 -2.11
N THR A 225 20.24 4.64 -2.87
CA THR A 225 20.09 4.58 -4.32
C THR A 225 20.95 5.66 -4.96
N GLN A 226 21.45 5.39 -6.16
CA GLN A 226 22.10 6.36 -7.02
C GLN A 226 21.16 6.86 -8.13
N ASN A 227 19.96 6.28 -8.24
CA ASN A 227 18.96 6.73 -9.20
C ASN A 227 18.30 8.03 -8.69
N PRO A 228 18.54 9.19 -9.34
CA PRO A 228 17.89 10.43 -8.94
C PRO A 228 16.38 10.42 -9.20
N ASP A 229 15.92 9.55 -10.11
CA ASP A 229 14.51 9.40 -10.50
C ASP A 229 13.81 8.31 -9.67
N SER A 230 14.30 7.96 -8.48
CA SER A 230 13.65 7.00 -7.59
C SER A 230 12.43 7.65 -6.90
N PRO A 231 11.21 7.11 -7.06
CA PRO A 231 10.02 7.57 -6.34
C PRO A 231 10.19 7.53 -4.81
N GLY A 232 10.96 6.58 -4.29
CA GLY A 232 11.32 6.45 -2.89
C GLY A 232 12.08 7.68 -2.36
N LEU A 233 12.89 8.37 -3.18
CA LEU A 233 13.54 9.61 -2.75
C LEU A 233 12.55 10.75 -2.52
N VAL A 234 11.48 10.84 -3.30
CA VAL A 234 10.40 11.80 -3.10
C VAL A 234 9.63 11.45 -1.84
N LEU A 235 9.21 10.19 -1.70
CA LEU A 235 8.51 9.71 -0.51
C LEU A 235 9.32 9.96 0.77
N ARG A 236 10.64 9.72 0.74
CA ARG A 236 11.56 10.00 1.86
C ARG A 236 11.43 11.43 2.35
N ARG A 237 11.39 12.41 1.43
CA ARG A 237 11.29 13.83 1.78
C ARG A 237 9.95 14.13 2.46
N VAL A 238 8.85 13.59 1.96
CA VAL A 238 7.51 13.72 2.59
C VAL A 238 7.49 13.06 3.97
N LEU A 239 7.97 11.83 4.10
CA LEU A 239 8.03 11.11 5.36
C LEU A 239 8.93 11.79 6.39
N SER A 240 10.06 12.35 5.97
CA SER A 240 10.98 13.11 6.81
C SER A 240 10.29 14.34 7.40
N LYS A 241 9.62 15.15 6.57
CA LYS A 241 8.84 16.33 7.02
C LYS A 241 7.77 15.97 8.05
N ARG A 242 7.20 14.77 7.96
CA ARG A 242 6.15 14.26 8.87
C ARG A 242 6.68 13.52 10.09
N GLY A 243 7.99 13.28 10.19
CA GLY A 243 8.59 12.49 11.26
C GLY A 243 8.18 11.01 11.23
N LEU A 244 7.95 10.45 10.04
CA LEU A 244 7.45 9.08 9.83
C LEU A 244 8.51 8.11 9.29
N LEU A 245 9.77 8.55 9.17
CA LEU A 245 10.86 7.66 8.76
C LEU A 245 11.10 6.56 9.80
N ILE A 246 11.21 5.32 9.35
CA ILE A 246 11.63 4.19 10.19
C ILE A 246 13.08 4.41 10.64
N ASN A 247 13.96 4.83 9.71
CA ASN A 247 15.32 5.25 10.00
C ASN A 247 15.47 6.74 9.67
N PRO A 248 15.47 7.65 10.67
CA PRO A 248 15.63 9.08 10.46
C PRO A 248 16.93 9.46 9.71
N LEU A 249 16.94 10.66 9.11
CA LEU A 249 18.11 11.25 8.42
C LEU A 249 19.07 11.94 9.39
#